data_AF-A0A970UTA1-F1
#
_entry.id   AF-A0A970UTA1-F1
#
_cell.length_a   1.000
_cell.length_b   1.000
_cell.length_c   1.000
_cell.angle_alpha   90.00
_cell.angle_beta   90.00
_cell.angle_gamma   90.00
#
_symmetry.space_group_name_H-M   'P 1'
#
loop_
_entity.id
_entity.type
_entity.pdbx_description
1 polymer ?
#
loop_
_entity_poly.entity_id
_entity_poly.type
_entity_poly.pdbx_seq_one_letter_code
_entity_poly.pdbx_strand_id
1 'polypeptide(L)'
;MAQQRLTPRQKMINMMYLVLTALLALNVSKETLDVIAKVDKSLNETIEDFTNKNNLAYAAFDNAYAINPVKAGPFKEKADSVRIMAQGLIDKVNQYKWDIVREADGKHARLDSIKKMEELNVPAQVMLVAQIESNGQRMSRGRDLKNSIIQYRDFLLSMVDPSDTVLVHSIERTLATIDPPGTANEPGRSWEQDNFEYLPLIGTIALMSKMQSDIRNSEADILNYLYKGIDEQSFKFNQLRAVVIPRSSSVIFQGNTYEADVFLTAFDTTLSPEIMVGGRRLEISDGRGIYRATPSQVGTYTWNGFINYAAPDGTIRRYNFSDSYEVAPPSLVVSATKMNVFYRGVDNPVEISVPGVPSNKITATMTNGNLRMTGPGKFIANPTTDQGEAVVTVVAEVDGKKKNMGDRRYRLRRVPDPVAKVGGKSGGRISKNELAIQTGVIAELEDFLFDMKFNVRGFKVTIISGGAGGFVKDATAIGPAFTAEQKQLIGSAALNNRIIIEDITASGDDGIVRTLPPITFTIQ
;
A
#
# COMPACT_ATOMS: atom_id res chain seq x y z
N MET A 1 19.66 17.96 -100.31
CA MET A 1 20.83 18.59 -100.93
C MET A 1 21.78 17.48 -101.38
N ALA A 2 22.19 17.52 -102.66
CA ALA A 2 23.05 16.56 -103.39
C ALA A 2 22.81 15.05 -103.15
N GLN A 3 21.87 14.48 -103.91
CA GLN A 3 21.52 13.06 -103.92
C GLN A 3 22.56 12.25 -104.73
N GLN A 4 23.77 12.06 -104.21
CA GLN A 4 24.66 11.01 -104.72
C GLN A 4 24.09 9.64 -104.34
N ARG A 5 23.79 8.80 -105.34
CA ARG A 5 23.40 7.39 -105.11
C ARG A 5 24.59 6.65 -104.48
N LEU A 6 24.64 6.64 -103.15
CA LEU A 6 25.58 5.83 -102.37
C LEU A 6 25.53 4.39 -102.87
N THR A 7 26.69 3.82 -103.17
CA THR A 7 26.81 2.42 -103.58
C THR A 7 26.26 1.51 -102.48
N PRO A 8 25.71 0.31 -102.79
CA PRO A 8 25.23 -0.63 -101.78
C PRO A 8 26.24 -0.89 -100.65
N ARG A 9 27.53 -0.91 -101.00
CA ARG A 9 28.64 -1.01 -100.04
C ARG A 9 28.73 0.20 -99.09
N GLN A 10 28.62 1.43 -99.58
CA GLN A 10 28.62 2.62 -98.74
C GLN A 10 27.36 2.72 -97.86
N LYS A 11 26.19 2.24 -98.35
CA LYS A 11 24.99 2.13 -97.51
C LYS A 11 25.18 1.13 -96.37
N MET A 12 25.81 -0.02 -96.62
CA MET A 12 26.15 -0.98 -95.57
C MET A 12 27.16 -0.42 -94.58
N ILE A 13 28.20 0.29 -95.05
CA ILE A 13 29.19 0.93 -94.17
C ILE A 13 28.53 2.02 -93.31
N ASN A 14 27.68 2.87 -93.88
CA ASN A 14 26.98 3.91 -93.14
C ASN A 14 25.98 3.32 -92.13
N MET A 15 25.27 2.23 -92.48
CA MET A 15 24.41 1.50 -91.55
C MET A 15 25.22 0.87 -90.41
N MET A 16 26.38 0.26 -90.70
CA MET A 16 27.28 -0.25 -89.67
C MET A 16 27.82 0.86 -88.78
N TYR A 17 28.19 2.02 -89.34
CA TYR A 17 28.68 3.15 -88.56
C TYR A 17 27.59 3.73 -87.66
N LEU A 18 26.35 3.86 -88.16
CA LEU A 18 25.18 4.25 -87.37
C LEU A 18 24.87 3.25 -86.27
N VAL A 19 24.91 1.95 -86.56
CA VAL A 19 24.69 0.90 -85.54
C VAL A 19 25.81 0.92 -84.51
N LEU A 20 27.08 1.07 -84.91
CA LEU A 20 28.21 1.14 -83.99
C LEU A 20 28.18 2.41 -83.13
N THR A 21 27.86 3.57 -83.71
CA THR A 21 27.71 4.83 -82.95
C THR A 21 26.50 4.80 -82.04
N ALA A 22 25.39 4.18 -82.45
CA ALA A 22 24.24 3.95 -81.59
C ALA A 22 24.57 2.98 -80.44
N LEU A 23 25.34 1.92 -80.68
CA LEU A 23 25.81 0.98 -79.65
C LEU A 23 26.79 1.64 -78.66
N LEU A 24 27.72 2.47 -79.14
CA LEU A 24 28.61 3.26 -78.31
C LEU A 24 27.86 4.32 -77.49
N ALA A 25 26.82 4.93 -78.07
CA ALA A 25 25.96 5.88 -77.37
C ALA A 25 25.01 5.21 -76.36
N LEU A 26 24.70 3.91 -76.53
CA LEU A 26 23.92 3.12 -75.59
C LEU A 26 24.71 2.74 -74.33
N ASN A 27 26.05 2.72 -74.43
CA ASN A 27 26.92 2.39 -73.32
C ASN A 27 27.11 3.61 -72.40
N VAL A 28 26.82 3.39 -71.12
CA VAL A 28 26.94 4.37 -70.05
C VAL A 28 28.42 4.72 -69.80
N SER A 29 28.74 5.99 -69.53
CA SER A 29 30.13 6.42 -69.31
C SER A 29 30.70 5.81 -68.02
N LYS A 30 32.00 5.52 -68.00
CA LYS A 30 32.65 4.90 -66.85
C LYS A 30 32.49 5.74 -65.57
N GLU A 31 32.59 7.07 -65.70
CA GLU A 31 32.43 8.01 -64.60
C GLU A 31 31.02 7.94 -63.99
N THR A 32 29.98 7.77 -64.82
CA THR A 32 28.61 7.62 -64.33
C THR A 32 28.39 6.30 -63.58
N LEU A 33 29.02 5.20 -64.02
CA LEU A 33 28.99 3.92 -63.29
C LEU A 33 29.71 4.02 -61.94
N ASP A 34 30.85 4.71 -61.87
CA ASP A 34 31.59 4.94 -60.62
C ASP A 34 30.77 5.78 -59.61
N VAL A 35 29.96 6.74 -60.09
CA VAL A 35 29.04 7.51 -59.23
C VAL A 35 27.96 6.60 -58.66
N ILE A 36 27.38 5.71 -59.46
CA ILE A 36 26.38 4.74 -59.00
C ILE A 36 26.99 3.79 -57.96
N ALA A 37 28.22 3.32 -58.18
CA ALA A 37 28.94 2.49 -57.20
C ALA A 37 29.17 3.22 -55.86
N LYS A 38 29.45 4.53 -55.89
CA LYS A 38 29.52 5.36 -54.67
C LYS A 38 28.18 5.49 -53.96
N VAL A 39 27.09 5.65 -54.71
CA VAL A 39 25.73 5.67 -54.15
C VAL A 39 25.40 4.33 -53.50
N ASP A 40 25.72 3.20 -54.14
CA ASP A 40 25.53 1.87 -53.55
C ASP A 40 26.31 1.72 -52.23
N LYS A 41 27.56 2.18 -52.18
CA LYS A 41 28.33 2.19 -50.93
C LYS A 41 27.66 2.99 -49.83
N SER A 42 27.16 4.19 -50.13
CA SER A 42 26.45 5.02 -49.16
C SER A 42 25.12 4.39 -48.71
N LEU A 43 24.43 3.68 -49.61
CA LEU A 43 23.23 2.89 -49.25
C LEU A 43 23.59 1.73 -48.32
N ASN A 44 24.71 1.05 -48.52
CA ASN A 44 25.18 0.00 -47.61
C ASN A 44 25.48 0.55 -46.21
N GLU A 45 26.11 1.73 -46.10
CA GLU A 45 26.29 2.43 -44.81
C GLU A 45 24.93 2.75 -44.16
N THR A 46 23.97 3.22 -44.95
CA THR A 46 22.61 3.50 -44.47
C THR A 46 21.89 2.24 -43.98
N ILE A 47 22.05 1.10 -44.67
CA ILE A 47 21.50 -0.20 -44.26
C ILE A 47 22.10 -0.64 -42.93
N GLU A 48 23.41 -0.45 -42.73
CA GLU A 48 24.09 -0.76 -41.47
C GLU A 48 23.57 0.12 -40.32
N ASP A 49 23.39 1.41 -40.56
CA ASP A 49 22.83 2.35 -39.57
C ASP A 49 21.40 1.96 -39.15
N PHE A 50 20.52 1.64 -40.11
CA PHE A 50 19.19 1.16 -39.76
C PHE A 50 19.22 -0.21 -39.07
N THR A 51 20.14 -1.10 -39.45
CA THR A 51 20.30 -2.39 -38.77
C THR A 51 20.68 -2.18 -37.30
N ASN A 52 21.62 -1.29 -37.02
CA ASN A 52 22.02 -0.93 -35.66
C ASN A 52 20.86 -0.28 -34.89
N LYS A 53 20.12 0.65 -35.52
CA LYS A 53 18.96 1.30 -34.92
C LYS A 53 17.83 0.29 -34.59
N ASN A 54 17.55 -0.64 -35.49
CA ASN A 54 16.52 -1.66 -35.30
C ASN A 54 16.94 -2.64 -34.19
N ASN A 55 18.22 -3.03 -34.14
CA ASN A 55 18.76 -3.85 -33.05
C ASN A 55 18.61 -3.18 -31.68
N LEU A 56 18.82 -1.86 -31.58
CA LEU A 56 18.57 -1.11 -30.36
C LEU A 56 17.08 -1.10 -29.98
N ALA A 57 16.18 -0.95 -30.96
CA ALA A 57 14.75 -1.03 -30.73
C ALA A 57 14.33 -2.43 -30.23
N TYR A 58 14.84 -3.51 -30.83
CA TYR A 58 14.62 -4.88 -30.33
C TYR A 58 15.11 -5.07 -28.89
N ALA A 59 16.30 -4.56 -28.56
CA ALA A 59 16.80 -4.60 -27.19
C ALA A 59 15.91 -3.81 -26.21
N ALA A 60 15.27 -2.73 -26.66
CA ALA A 60 14.29 -2.01 -25.84
C ALA A 60 13.04 -2.86 -25.56
N PHE A 61 12.55 -3.64 -26.53
CA PHE A 61 11.47 -4.61 -26.31
C PHE A 61 11.88 -5.71 -25.31
N ASP A 62 13.11 -6.22 -25.41
CA ASP A 62 13.64 -7.22 -24.46
C ASP A 62 13.67 -6.66 -23.03
N ASN A 63 14.13 -5.42 -22.86
CA ASN A 63 14.14 -4.73 -21.57
C ASN A 63 12.73 -4.50 -21.02
N ALA A 64 11.79 -4.05 -21.87
CA ALA A 64 10.40 -3.86 -21.49
C ALA A 64 9.73 -5.17 -21.07
N TYR A 65 10.04 -6.27 -21.77
CA TYR A 65 9.58 -7.61 -21.43
C TYR A 65 10.16 -8.13 -20.12
N ALA A 66 11.44 -7.88 -19.84
CA ALA A 66 12.06 -8.24 -18.57
C ALA A 66 11.40 -7.53 -17.37
N ILE A 67 10.91 -6.29 -17.56
CA ILE A 67 10.21 -5.53 -16.52
C ILE A 67 8.76 -5.98 -16.38
N ASN A 68 8.03 -6.16 -17.49
CA ASN A 68 6.63 -6.55 -17.47
C ASN A 68 6.27 -7.48 -18.64
N PRO A 69 6.40 -8.81 -18.45
CA PRO A 69 6.15 -9.80 -19.49
C PRO A 69 4.71 -9.79 -20.02
N VAL A 70 3.73 -9.56 -19.13
CA VAL A 70 2.30 -9.60 -19.46
C VAL A 70 1.94 -8.47 -20.43
N LYS A 71 2.52 -7.29 -20.22
CA LYS A 71 2.23 -6.11 -21.02
C LYS A 71 3.04 -6.07 -22.31
N ALA A 72 4.35 -6.28 -22.23
CA ALA A 72 5.23 -6.16 -23.38
C ALA A 72 5.26 -7.41 -24.27
N GLY A 73 4.82 -8.57 -23.78
CA GLY A 73 4.83 -9.84 -24.50
C GLY A 73 4.17 -9.78 -25.88
N PRO A 74 2.89 -9.37 -25.99
CA PRO A 74 2.20 -9.32 -27.29
C PRO A 74 2.86 -8.37 -28.30
N PHE A 75 3.45 -7.27 -27.84
CA PHE A 75 4.16 -6.33 -28.71
C PHE A 75 5.53 -6.85 -29.13
N LYS A 76 6.24 -7.52 -28.22
CA LYS A 76 7.52 -8.18 -28.51
C LYS A 76 7.35 -9.30 -29.54
N GLU A 77 6.34 -10.14 -29.40
CA GLU A 77 6.06 -11.21 -30.36
C GLU A 77 5.80 -10.66 -31.78
N LYS A 78 5.07 -9.54 -31.87
CA LYS A 78 4.88 -8.83 -33.14
C LYS A 78 6.21 -8.28 -33.69
N ALA A 79 7.00 -7.62 -32.85
CA ALA A 79 8.31 -7.11 -33.23
C ALA A 79 9.26 -8.22 -33.73
N ASP A 80 9.34 -9.35 -33.01
CA ASP A 80 10.15 -10.50 -33.40
C ASP A 80 9.68 -11.09 -34.74
N SER A 81 8.38 -11.10 -34.99
CA SER A 81 7.82 -11.54 -36.27
C SER A 81 8.20 -10.60 -37.41
N VAL A 82 8.22 -9.28 -37.17
CA VAL A 82 8.74 -8.28 -38.13
C VAL A 82 10.21 -8.54 -38.42
N ARG A 83 11.03 -8.81 -37.40
CA ARG A 83 12.47 -9.12 -37.55
C ARG A 83 12.70 -10.29 -38.49
N ILE A 84 11.96 -11.38 -38.29
CA ILE A 84 12.10 -12.61 -39.08
C ILE A 84 11.73 -12.34 -40.54
N MET A 85 10.60 -11.67 -40.78
CA MET A 85 10.13 -11.36 -42.13
C MET A 85 11.07 -10.38 -42.86
N ALA A 86 11.53 -9.33 -42.18
CA ALA A 86 12.46 -8.35 -42.73
C ALA A 86 13.81 -9.00 -43.07
N GLN A 87 14.35 -9.82 -42.15
CA GLN A 87 15.62 -10.51 -42.38
C GLN A 87 15.51 -11.51 -43.55
N GLY A 88 14.44 -12.29 -43.60
CA GLY A 88 14.21 -13.23 -44.71
C GLY A 88 14.12 -12.52 -46.07
N LEU A 89 13.48 -11.36 -46.13
CA LEU A 89 13.40 -10.56 -47.36
C LEU A 89 14.76 -9.96 -47.74
N ILE A 90 15.52 -9.45 -46.78
CA ILE A 90 16.87 -8.89 -47.01
C ILE A 90 17.86 -9.98 -47.47
N ASP A 91 17.77 -11.18 -46.88
CA ASP A 91 18.58 -12.33 -47.27
C ASP A 91 18.26 -12.76 -48.70
N LYS A 92 16.98 -12.75 -49.08
CA LYS A 92 16.54 -13.00 -50.47
C LYS A 92 17.11 -11.96 -51.44
N VAL A 93 17.05 -10.67 -51.09
CA VAL A 93 17.66 -9.60 -51.92
C VAL A 93 19.18 -9.79 -52.04
N ASN A 94 19.87 -10.12 -50.95
CA ASN A 94 21.31 -10.40 -50.96
C ASN A 94 21.65 -11.59 -51.85
N GLN A 95 20.87 -12.67 -51.78
CA GLN A 95 21.05 -13.85 -52.62
C GLN A 95 20.95 -13.48 -54.10
N TYR A 96 19.94 -12.69 -54.49
CA TYR A 96 19.78 -12.27 -55.87
C TYR A 96 20.88 -11.32 -56.35
N LYS A 97 21.34 -10.40 -55.51
CA LYS A 97 22.53 -9.58 -55.79
C LYS A 97 23.75 -10.47 -56.09
N TRP A 98 23.99 -11.48 -55.25
CA TRP A 98 25.08 -12.44 -55.46
C TRP A 98 24.95 -13.22 -56.76
N ASP A 99 23.76 -13.69 -57.09
CA ASP A 99 23.54 -14.47 -58.30
C ASP A 99 23.74 -13.64 -59.57
N ILE A 100 23.30 -12.36 -59.58
CA ILE A 100 23.55 -11.43 -60.69
C ILE A 100 25.05 -11.20 -60.89
N VAL A 101 25.80 -10.89 -59.82
CA VAL A 101 27.24 -10.61 -59.95
C VAL A 101 28.03 -11.87 -60.31
N ARG A 102 27.64 -13.05 -59.81
CA ARG A 102 28.28 -14.33 -60.19
C ARG A 102 28.07 -14.69 -61.65
N GLU A 103 26.89 -14.44 -62.19
CA GLU A 103 26.61 -14.67 -63.61
C GLU A 103 27.45 -13.73 -64.50
N ALA A 104 27.68 -12.48 -64.06
CA ALA A 104 28.50 -11.52 -64.80
C ALA A 104 30.02 -11.76 -64.68
N ASP A 105 30.55 -11.81 -63.44
CA ASP A 105 31.98 -11.81 -63.14
C ASP A 105 32.58 -13.22 -62.94
N GLY A 106 31.72 -14.24 -62.88
CA GLY A 106 32.10 -15.64 -62.69
C GLY A 106 32.27 -16.07 -61.22
N LYS A 107 32.89 -17.25 -61.01
CA LYS A 107 32.95 -17.93 -59.70
C LYS A 107 33.62 -17.13 -58.57
N HIS A 108 34.51 -16.19 -58.91
CA HIS A 108 35.24 -15.33 -57.95
C HIS A 108 34.67 -13.90 -57.88
N ALA A 109 33.40 -13.73 -58.27
CA ALA A 109 32.64 -12.49 -58.14
C ALA A 109 32.68 -11.95 -56.70
N ARG A 110 32.69 -10.61 -56.57
CA ARG A 110 32.57 -9.92 -55.29
C ARG A 110 31.63 -8.73 -55.42
N LEU A 111 30.72 -8.56 -54.45
CA LEU A 111 29.77 -7.45 -54.44
C LEU A 111 30.44 -6.08 -54.27
N ASP A 112 31.57 -6.01 -53.59
CA ASP A 112 32.33 -4.78 -53.32
C ASP A 112 33.30 -4.39 -54.46
N SER A 113 33.49 -5.27 -55.44
CA SER A 113 34.38 -5.04 -56.58
C SER A 113 33.87 -5.75 -57.83
N ILE A 114 32.80 -5.18 -58.37
CA ILE A 114 32.16 -5.62 -59.61
C ILE A 114 33.03 -5.22 -60.80
N LYS A 115 33.36 -6.16 -61.70
CA LYS A 115 34.21 -5.88 -62.87
C LYS A 115 33.41 -5.44 -64.08
N LYS A 116 32.32 -6.14 -64.40
CA LYS A 116 31.42 -5.83 -65.54
C LYS A 116 30.24 -4.95 -65.11
N MET A 117 30.54 -3.75 -64.62
CA MET A 117 29.52 -2.83 -64.10
C MET A 117 28.51 -2.37 -65.16
N GLU A 118 28.96 -2.29 -66.41
CA GLU A 118 28.22 -1.84 -67.59
C GLU A 118 27.31 -2.90 -68.20
N GLU A 119 27.36 -4.16 -67.75
CA GLU A 119 26.60 -5.25 -68.36
C GLU A 119 25.09 -5.02 -68.21
N LEU A 120 24.39 -5.04 -69.35
CA LEU A 120 22.96 -4.72 -69.44
C LEU A 120 22.06 -5.97 -69.45
N ASN A 121 22.59 -7.12 -69.91
CA ASN A 121 21.75 -8.29 -70.15
C ASN A 121 21.65 -9.21 -68.94
N VAL A 122 22.72 -9.32 -68.14
CA VAL A 122 22.78 -10.26 -67.01
C VAL A 122 21.71 -9.99 -65.95
N PRO A 123 21.47 -8.74 -65.50
CA PRO A 123 20.39 -8.47 -64.55
C PRO A 123 19.03 -8.96 -65.02
N ALA A 124 18.67 -8.63 -66.27
CA ALA A 124 17.42 -9.06 -66.90
C ALA A 124 17.35 -10.59 -67.05
N GLN A 125 18.45 -11.23 -67.46
CA GLN A 125 18.53 -12.69 -67.62
C GLN A 125 18.29 -13.41 -66.28
N VAL A 126 18.86 -12.92 -65.18
CA VAL A 126 18.70 -13.55 -63.87
C VAL A 126 17.34 -13.25 -63.26
N MET A 127 16.83 -12.02 -63.39
CA MET A 127 15.64 -11.57 -62.68
C MET A 127 14.34 -11.80 -63.43
N LEU A 128 14.33 -11.73 -64.76
CA LEU A 128 13.11 -11.78 -65.58
C LEU A 128 12.84 -13.15 -66.20
N VAL A 129 13.88 -13.99 -66.37
CA VAL A 129 13.69 -15.34 -66.91
C VAL A 129 13.03 -16.23 -65.86
N ALA A 130 11.86 -16.77 -66.21
CA ALA A 130 11.12 -17.67 -65.34
C ALA A 130 11.86 -18.99 -65.14
N GLN A 131 12.08 -19.37 -63.88
CA GLN A 131 12.62 -20.67 -63.49
C GLN A 131 11.47 -21.61 -63.08
N ILE A 132 11.67 -22.91 -63.26
CA ILE A 132 10.70 -23.92 -62.78
C ILE A 132 10.98 -24.14 -61.30
N GLU A 133 10.03 -23.78 -60.45
CA GLU A 133 10.09 -24.04 -59.01
C GLU A 133 9.81 -25.51 -58.68
N SER A 134 10.20 -25.96 -57.49
CA SER A 134 10.00 -27.33 -56.99
C SER A 134 8.51 -27.75 -56.93
N ASN A 135 7.58 -26.79 -56.97
CA ASN A 135 6.13 -27.00 -56.99
C ASN A 135 5.54 -27.07 -58.42
N GLY A 136 6.37 -26.97 -59.47
CA GLY A 136 5.95 -26.98 -60.88
C GLY A 136 5.50 -25.61 -61.43
N GLN A 137 5.50 -24.54 -60.63
CA GLN A 137 5.17 -23.19 -61.10
C GLN A 137 6.37 -22.53 -61.78
N ARG A 138 6.08 -21.71 -62.79
CA ARG A 138 7.09 -20.88 -63.48
C ARG A 138 7.05 -19.48 -62.88
N MET A 139 8.06 -19.13 -62.09
CA MET A 139 8.19 -17.80 -61.50
C MET A 139 9.57 -17.22 -61.81
N SER A 140 9.59 -15.93 -62.18
CA SER A 140 10.84 -15.17 -62.30
C SER A 140 11.25 -14.64 -60.94
N ARG A 141 12.55 -14.49 -60.70
CA ARG A 141 13.06 -14.00 -59.39
C ARG A 141 12.59 -12.58 -59.09
N GLY A 142 12.42 -11.75 -60.12
CA GLY A 142 11.81 -10.43 -60.00
C GLY A 142 10.37 -10.50 -59.48
N ARG A 143 9.57 -11.46 -59.96
CA ARG A 143 8.20 -11.66 -59.50
C ARG A 143 8.14 -12.23 -58.09
N ASP A 144 9.03 -13.16 -57.75
CA ASP A 144 9.16 -13.66 -56.37
C ASP A 144 9.53 -12.54 -55.41
N LEU A 145 10.48 -11.68 -55.78
CA LEU A 145 10.87 -10.51 -54.98
C LEU A 145 9.69 -9.54 -54.80
N LYS A 146 8.99 -9.20 -55.89
CA LYS A 146 7.80 -8.33 -55.85
C LYS A 146 6.74 -8.89 -54.90
N ASN A 147 6.42 -10.17 -55.01
CA ASN A 147 5.46 -10.84 -54.14
C ASN A 147 5.91 -10.85 -52.68
N SER A 148 7.20 -11.06 -52.43
CA SER A 148 7.76 -11.04 -51.07
C SER A 148 7.69 -9.63 -50.45
N ILE A 149 7.91 -8.57 -51.24
CA ILE A 149 7.74 -7.17 -50.79
C ILE A 149 6.26 -6.89 -50.49
N ILE A 150 5.34 -7.36 -51.33
CA ILE A 150 3.88 -7.20 -51.09
C ILE A 150 3.47 -7.91 -49.80
N GLN A 151 3.89 -9.17 -49.61
CA GLN A 151 3.60 -9.93 -48.39
C GLN A 151 4.15 -9.23 -47.14
N TYR A 152 5.39 -8.71 -47.21
CA TYR A 152 5.98 -7.96 -46.11
C TYR A 152 5.19 -6.68 -45.81
N ARG A 153 4.85 -5.89 -46.85
CA ARG A 153 4.06 -4.68 -46.71
C ARG A 153 2.70 -4.95 -46.07
N ASP A 154 1.95 -5.92 -46.61
CA ASP A 154 0.61 -6.25 -46.12
C ASP A 154 0.66 -6.80 -44.69
N PHE A 155 1.72 -7.54 -44.35
CA PHE A 155 2.01 -7.98 -42.98
C PHE A 155 2.24 -6.79 -42.04
N LEU A 156 3.06 -5.80 -42.42
CA LEU A 156 3.26 -4.59 -41.61
C LEU A 156 1.94 -3.82 -41.42
N LEU A 157 1.16 -3.66 -42.49
CA LEU A 157 -0.13 -2.97 -42.43
C LEU A 157 -1.15 -3.69 -41.52
N SER A 158 -1.09 -5.02 -41.43
CA SER A 158 -1.96 -5.78 -40.52
C SER A 158 -1.69 -5.51 -39.02
N MET A 159 -0.54 -4.92 -38.69
CA MET A 159 -0.14 -4.60 -37.32
C MET A 159 -0.49 -3.17 -36.88
N VAL A 160 -0.85 -2.31 -37.83
CA VAL A 160 -1.11 -0.88 -37.62
C VAL A 160 -2.62 -0.66 -37.56
N ASP A 161 -3.05 0.26 -36.68
CA ASP A 161 -4.44 0.68 -36.66
C ASP A 161 -4.75 1.50 -37.93
N PRO A 162 -5.81 1.19 -38.69
CA PRO A 162 -6.16 1.93 -39.91
C PRO A 162 -6.38 3.44 -39.72
N SER A 163 -6.59 3.90 -38.48
CA SER A 163 -6.70 5.31 -38.12
C SER A 163 -5.36 6.07 -38.14
N ASP A 164 -4.22 5.40 -38.04
CA ASP A 164 -2.90 6.02 -38.19
C ASP A 164 -2.55 6.17 -39.68
N THR A 165 -3.24 7.12 -40.34
CA THR A 165 -3.08 7.35 -41.77
C THR A 165 -1.66 7.74 -42.15
N VAL A 166 -0.88 8.35 -41.25
CA VAL A 166 0.48 8.81 -41.55
C VAL A 166 1.42 7.61 -41.73
N LEU A 167 1.38 6.67 -40.79
CA LEU A 167 2.21 5.47 -40.85
C LEU A 167 1.83 4.56 -42.03
N VAL A 168 0.51 4.37 -42.24
CA VAL A 168 0.00 3.57 -43.38
C VAL A 168 0.52 4.11 -44.72
N HIS A 169 0.37 5.41 -44.97
CA HIS A 169 0.87 6.03 -46.22
C HIS A 169 2.40 5.97 -46.34
N SER A 170 3.14 6.07 -45.22
CA SER A 170 4.60 5.94 -45.22
C SER A 170 5.04 4.55 -45.73
N ILE A 171 4.43 3.49 -45.20
CA ILE A 171 4.74 2.10 -45.55
C ILE A 171 4.34 1.80 -47.00
N GLU A 172 3.14 2.21 -47.41
CA GLU A 172 2.65 2.00 -48.78
C GLU A 172 3.54 2.67 -49.82
N ARG A 173 3.99 3.90 -49.55
CA ARG A 173 4.87 4.65 -50.45
C ARG A 173 6.29 4.08 -50.48
N THR A 174 6.82 3.69 -49.32
CA THR A 174 8.19 3.18 -49.20
C THR A 174 8.34 1.81 -49.87
N LEU A 175 7.35 0.93 -49.68
CA LEU A 175 7.29 -0.43 -50.25
C LEU A 175 6.36 -0.50 -51.48
N ALA A 176 6.35 0.55 -52.29
CA ALA A 176 5.51 0.62 -53.48
C ALA A 176 6.01 -0.35 -54.57
N THR A 177 5.10 -1.18 -55.06
CA THR A 177 5.35 -2.18 -56.12
C THR A 177 4.43 -2.00 -57.33
N ILE A 178 3.99 -0.75 -57.55
CA ILE A 178 3.04 -0.37 -58.59
C ILE A 178 3.73 -0.44 -59.96
N ASP A 179 3.02 -0.99 -60.94
CA ASP A 179 3.51 -1.02 -62.33
C ASP A 179 3.44 0.40 -62.93
N PRO A 180 4.55 0.94 -63.47
CA PRO A 180 4.56 2.28 -64.03
C PRO A 180 3.59 2.40 -65.21
N PRO A 181 2.75 3.47 -65.24
CA PRO A 181 1.81 3.67 -66.33
C PRO A 181 2.56 3.93 -67.64
N GLY A 182 2.03 3.39 -68.75
CA GLY A 182 2.53 3.71 -70.08
C GLY A 182 2.36 5.19 -70.43
N THR A 183 3.22 5.69 -71.31
CA THR A 183 3.06 7.03 -71.88
C THR A 183 2.43 6.94 -73.28
N ALA A 184 2.09 8.08 -73.89
CA ALA A 184 1.53 8.10 -75.24
C ALA A 184 2.42 7.40 -76.30
N ASN A 185 3.72 7.26 -76.03
CA ASN A 185 4.70 6.69 -76.95
C ASN A 185 5.33 5.37 -76.46
N GLU A 186 5.06 4.92 -75.23
CA GLU A 186 5.64 3.70 -74.67
C GLU A 186 4.60 2.87 -73.89
N PRO A 187 4.45 1.56 -74.18
CA PRO A 187 3.57 0.69 -73.40
C PRO A 187 4.03 0.62 -71.94
N GLY A 188 3.06 0.42 -71.03
CA GLY A 188 3.35 0.22 -69.61
C GLY A 188 4.25 -0.98 -69.38
N ARG A 189 5.16 -0.88 -68.40
CA ARG A 189 6.08 -1.95 -68.02
C ARG A 189 5.66 -2.53 -66.68
N SER A 190 5.92 -3.81 -66.46
CA SER A 190 5.78 -4.37 -65.12
C SER A 190 6.87 -3.83 -64.19
N TRP A 191 6.60 -3.77 -62.89
CA TRP A 191 7.57 -3.34 -61.87
C TRP A 191 8.91 -4.10 -61.99
N GLU A 192 8.85 -5.40 -62.28
CA GLU A 192 10.04 -6.22 -62.48
C GLU A 192 10.86 -5.74 -63.68
N GLN A 193 10.20 -5.44 -64.80
CA GLN A 193 10.88 -4.94 -66.00
C GLN A 193 11.46 -3.54 -65.78
N ASP A 194 10.75 -2.68 -65.08
CA ASP A 194 11.22 -1.32 -64.77
C ASP A 194 12.49 -1.34 -63.89
N ASN A 195 12.57 -2.27 -62.93
CA ASN A 195 13.69 -2.35 -61.99
C ASN A 195 14.86 -3.21 -62.46
N PHE A 196 14.69 -4.07 -63.49
CA PHE A 196 15.70 -5.05 -63.90
C PHE A 196 15.99 -5.12 -65.41
N GLU A 197 15.17 -4.49 -66.27
CA GLU A 197 15.37 -4.47 -67.72
C GLU A 197 16.10 -3.19 -68.15
N TYR A 198 17.06 -3.33 -69.08
CA TYR A 198 17.82 -2.20 -69.65
C TYR A 198 18.61 -1.33 -68.63
N LEU A 199 18.93 -1.87 -67.46
CA LEU A 199 19.76 -1.20 -66.45
C LEU A 199 21.16 -1.82 -66.39
N PRO A 200 22.22 -1.01 -66.28
CA PRO A 200 23.55 -1.53 -65.98
C PRO A 200 23.54 -2.33 -64.67
N LEU A 201 24.38 -3.36 -64.61
CA LEU A 201 24.48 -4.25 -63.46
C LEU A 201 24.71 -3.49 -62.15
N ILE A 202 25.60 -2.49 -62.13
CA ILE A 202 25.83 -1.68 -60.92
C ILE A 202 24.57 -0.87 -60.50
N GLY A 203 23.78 -0.42 -61.48
CA GLY A 203 22.51 0.27 -61.23
C GLY A 203 21.46 -0.65 -60.62
N THR A 204 21.40 -1.90 -61.09
CA THR A 204 20.53 -2.91 -60.49
C THR A 204 20.92 -3.20 -59.04
N ILE A 205 22.22 -3.39 -58.76
CA ILE A 205 22.70 -3.61 -57.39
C ILE A 205 22.35 -2.42 -56.49
N ALA A 206 22.54 -1.18 -56.96
CA ALA A 206 22.19 0.03 -56.22
C ALA A 206 20.69 0.12 -55.92
N LEU A 207 19.81 -0.22 -56.88
CA LEU A 207 18.36 -0.28 -56.65
C LEU A 207 18.00 -1.36 -55.62
N MET A 208 18.63 -2.52 -55.68
CA MET A 208 18.42 -3.58 -54.68
C MET A 208 18.89 -3.16 -53.29
N SER A 209 20.01 -2.43 -53.17
CA SER A 209 20.45 -1.82 -51.92
C SER A 209 19.45 -0.77 -51.42
N LYS A 210 18.88 0.04 -52.32
CA LYS A 210 17.81 0.97 -51.97
C LYS A 210 16.58 0.23 -51.40
N MET A 211 16.17 -0.88 -52.02
CA MET A 211 15.09 -1.72 -51.49
C MET A 211 15.41 -2.29 -50.11
N GLN A 212 16.66 -2.73 -49.85
CA GLN A 212 17.08 -3.18 -48.52
C GLN A 212 16.99 -2.07 -47.48
N SER A 213 17.38 -0.84 -47.85
CA SER A 213 17.24 0.33 -47.00
C SER A 213 15.77 0.63 -46.68
N ASP A 214 14.88 0.59 -47.69
CA ASP A 214 13.44 0.79 -47.52
C ASP A 214 12.80 -0.25 -46.57
N ILE A 215 13.21 -1.52 -46.68
CA ILE A 215 12.76 -2.61 -45.80
C ILE A 215 13.17 -2.33 -44.36
N ARG A 216 14.45 -1.95 -44.14
CA ARG A 216 14.98 -1.62 -42.81
C ARG A 216 14.36 -0.36 -42.22
N ASN A 217 14.05 0.64 -43.04
CA ASN A 217 13.36 1.84 -42.61
C ASN A 217 11.90 1.54 -42.21
N SER A 218 11.18 0.75 -43.00
CA SER A 218 9.81 0.33 -42.68
C SER A 218 9.75 -0.54 -41.43
N GLU A 219 10.75 -1.40 -41.23
CA GLU A 219 10.96 -2.13 -39.97
C GLU A 219 11.10 -1.14 -38.80
N ALA A 220 11.95 -0.12 -38.93
CA ALA A 220 12.16 0.89 -37.89
C ALA A 220 10.86 1.64 -37.51
N ASP A 221 10.07 2.03 -38.51
CA ASP A 221 8.81 2.75 -38.32
C ASP A 221 7.80 1.90 -37.53
N ILE A 222 7.67 0.62 -37.88
CA ILE A 222 6.78 -0.32 -37.17
C ILE A 222 7.27 -0.61 -35.76
N LEU A 223 8.57 -0.78 -35.55
CA LEU A 223 9.12 -0.97 -34.20
C LEU A 223 8.82 0.22 -33.29
N ASN A 224 8.96 1.44 -33.81
CA ASN A 224 8.61 2.65 -33.05
C ASN A 224 7.12 2.72 -32.73
N TYR A 225 6.25 2.36 -33.67
CA TYR A 225 4.80 2.31 -33.46
C TYR A 225 4.42 1.28 -32.38
N LEU A 226 4.92 0.04 -32.50
CA LEU A 226 4.66 -1.02 -31.53
C LEU A 226 5.18 -0.66 -30.14
N TYR A 227 6.34 0.00 -30.05
CA TYR A 227 6.92 0.40 -28.77
C TYR A 227 6.11 1.52 -28.10
N LYS A 228 5.61 2.49 -28.87
CA LYS A 228 4.68 3.52 -28.35
C LYS A 228 3.40 2.90 -27.79
N GLY A 229 2.88 1.86 -28.43
CA GLY A 229 1.71 1.11 -27.94
C GLY A 229 1.92 0.48 -26.56
N ILE A 230 3.17 0.11 -26.20
CA ILE A 230 3.48 -0.34 -24.84
C ILE A 230 3.30 0.82 -23.86
N ASP A 231 3.78 2.03 -24.15
CA ASP A 231 3.72 3.13 -23.19
C ASP A 231 2.33 3.79 -23.09
N GLU A 232 1.57 3.87 -24.18
CA GLU A 232 0.20 4.43 -24.17
C GLU A 232 -0.75 3.65 -23.27
N GLN A 233 -0.53 2.33 -23.10
CA GLN A 233 -1.29 1.51 -22.17
C GLN A 233 -0.80 1.62 -20.71
N SER A 234 0.17 2.50 -20.41
CA SER A 234 0.68 2.72 -19.04
C SER A 234 -0.19 3.71 -18.30
N PHE A 235 -0.57 3.37 -17.06
CA PHE A 235 -1.01 4.37 -16.12
C PHE A 235 0.15 5.34 -15.84
N LYS A 236 -0.08 6.63 -16.08
CA LYS A 236 0.88 7.67 -15.76
C LYS A 236 0.69 8.03 -14.29
N PHE A 237 1.77 7.94 -13.51
CA PHE A 237 1.82 8.38 -12.11
C PHE A 237 2.96 9.36 -11.97
N ASN A 238 2.74 10.45 -11.25
CA ASN A 238 3.73 11.51 -11.07
C ASN A 238 4.29 11.59 -9.65
N GLN A 239 3.67 10.91 -8.69
CA GLN A 239 4.11 10.91 -7.30
C GLN A 239 4.10 9.49 -6.70
N LEU A 240 5.17 9.18 -5.97
CA LEU A 240 5.33 7.94 -5.23
C LEU A 240 5.30 8.24 -3.73
N ARG A 241 4.60 7.40 -2.95
CA ARG A 241 4.54 7.51 -1.50
C ARG A 241 4.47 6.13 -0.86
N ALA A 242 5.21 5.93 0.22
CA ALA A 242 5.03 4.77 1.08
C ALA A 242 3.77 4.92 1.92
N VAL A 243 2.92 3.90 1.92
CA VAL A 243 1.73 3.80 2.76
C VAL A 243 1.90 2.59 3.69
N VAL A 244 1.50 2.79 4.94
CA VAL A 244 1.52 1.76 5.98
C VAL A 244 0.08 1.52 6.41
N ILE A 245 -0.39 0.28 6.27
CA ILE A 245 -1.71 -0.15 6.74
C ILE A 245 -1.52 -1.14 7.89
N PRO A 246 -1.87 -0.78 9.13
CA PRO A 246 -1.79 -1.72 10.25
C PRO A 246 -2.84 -2.81 10.11
N ARG A 247 -2.49 -4.07 10.40
CA ARG A 247 -3.45 -5.20 10.41
C ARG A 247 -4.28 -5.27 11.68
N SER A 248 -3.75 -4.69 12.75
CA SER A 248 -4.37 -4.60 14.07
C SER A 248 -4.70 -3.15 14.41
N SER A 249 -5.46 -2.92 15.47
CA SER A 249 -5.69 -1.57 15.99
C SER A 249 -4.35 -0.84 16.21
N SER A 250 -4.34 0.48 16.02
CA SER A 250 -3.15 1.31 16.20
C SER A 250 -2.65 1.37 17.65
N VAL A 251 -3.34 0.71 18.59
CA VAL A 251 -3.03 0.67 20.01
C VAL A 251 -2.86 -0.78 20.42
N ILE A 252 -1.61 -1.17 20.73
CA ILE A 252 -1.28 -2.50 21.23
C ILE A 252 -0.83 -2.45 22.68
N PHE A 253 -1.16 -3.48 23.45
CA PHE A 253 -0.65 -3.66 24.80
C PHE A 253 0.82 -4.11 24.75
N GLN A 254 1.61 -3.69 25.75
CA GLN A 254 2.99 -4.16 25.91
C GLN A 254 3.07 -5.70 25.86
N GLY A 255 4.03 -6.22 25.11
CA GLY A 255 4.23 -7.64 24.86
C GLY A 255 3.41 -8.25 23.71
N ASN A 256 2.52 -7.49 23.07
CA ASN A 256 1.84 -7.94 21.85
C ASN A 256 2.63 -7.53 20.60
N THR A 257 2.51 -8.30 19.51
CA THR A 257 3.12 -8.00 18.21
C THR A 257 2.30 -6.94 17.47
N TYR A 258 2.99 -5.93 16.93
CA TYR A 258 2.44 -4.99 15.96
C TYR A 258 2.71 -5.50 14.55
N GLU A 259 1.67 -5.68 13.73
CA GLU A 259 1.77 -6.10 12.34
C GLU A 259 1.19 -5.02 11.42
N ALA A 260 1.90 -4.69 10.33
CA ALA A 260 1.46 -3.74 9.34
C ALA A 260 1.98 -4.11 7.94
N ASP A 261 1.14 -3.90 6.94
CA ASP A 261 1.51 -4.02 5.53
C ASP A 261 2.10 -2.68 5.05
N VAL A 262 3.31 -2.72 4.50
CA VAL A 262 4.02 -1.55 3.97
C VAL A 262 4.17 -1.71 2.47
N PHE A 263 3.65 -0.76 1.71
CA PHE A 263 3.74 -0.80 0.26
C PHE A 263 3.97 0.59 -0.34
N LEU A 264 4.58 0.60 -1.52
CA LEU A 264 4.78 1.79 -2.31
C LEU A 264 3.52 2.03 -3.14
N THR A 265 2.91 3.20 -2.97
CA THR A 265 1.77 3.66 -3.77
C THR A 265 2.22 4.68 -4.79
N ALA A 266 1.68 4.57 -5.99
CA ALA A 266 1.82 5.55 -7.05
C ALA A 266 0.47 6.21 -7.29
N PHE A 267 0.43 7.54 -7.38
CA PHE A 267 -0.77 8.29 -7.70
C PHE A 267 -0.44 9.47 -8.61
N ASP A 268 -1.46 10.00 -9.27
CA ASP A 268 -1.37 11.16 -10.15
C ASP A 268 -2.06 12.35 -9.47
N THR A 269 -1.32 13.43 -9.23
CA THR A 269 -1.86 14.66 -8.63
C THR A 269 -2.69 15.50 -9.60
N THR A 270 -2.60 15.25 -10.90
CA THR A 270 -3.33 15.99 -11.94
C THR A 270 -4.71 15.39 -12.22
N LEU A 271 -4.90 14.10 -11.95
CA LEU A 271 -6.16 13.41 -12.12
C LEU A 271 -7.00 13.46 -10.84
N SER A 272 -8.27 13.80 -10.99
CA SER A 272 -9.26 13.78 -9.90
C SER A 272 -10.22 12.61 -10.09
N PRO A 273 -9.89 11.40 -9.60
CA PRO A 273 -10.77 10.23 -9.75
C PRO A 273 -12.11 10.46 -9.05
N GLU A 274 -13.11 9.62 -9.30
CA GLU A 274 -14.35 9.68 -8.52
C GLU A 274 -14.27 8.65 -7.39
N ILE A 275 -14.26 9.12 -6.14
CA ILE A 275 -14.21 8.27 -4.95
C ILE A 275 -15.54 8.38 -4.22
N MET A 276 -16.24 7.27 -4.07
CA MET A 276 -17.57 7.18 -3.48
C MET A 276 -17.54 6.31 -2.23
N VAL A 277 -18.08 6.81 -1.12
CA VAL A 277 -18.25 6.09 0.15
C VAL A 277 -19.69 6.27 0.63
N GLY A 278 -20.42 5.18 0.82
CA GLY A 278 -21.80 5.24 1.33
C GLY A 278 -22.74 6.17 0.54
N GLY A 279 -22.55 6.28 -0.78
CA GLY A 279 -23.34 7.17 -1.65
C GLY A 279 -22.91 8.64 -1.67
N ARG A 280 -21.85 9.02 -0.95
CA ARG A 280 -21.27 10.36 -0.95
C ARG A 280 -19.93 10.39 -1.67
N ARG A 281 -19.70 11.40 -2.49
CA ARG A 281 -18.41 11.67 -3.12
C ARG A 281 -17.45 12.28 -2.10
N LEU A 282 -16.24 11.74 -1.98
CA LEU A 282 -15.20 12.30 -1.11
C LEU A 282 -14.54 13.52 -1.76
N GLU A 283 -14.10 14.46 -0.91
CA GLU A 283 -13.21 15.53 -1.32
C GLU A 283 -11.83 14.96 -1.65
N ILE A 284 -11.26 15.43 -2.76
CA ILE A 284 -9.97 14.97 -3.25
C ILE A 284 -8.95 16.08 -3.05
N SER A 285 -7.86 15.74 -2.40
CA SER A 285 -6.69 16.60 -2.21
C SER A 285 -5.45 15.81 -2.57
N ASP A 286 -4.60 16.34 -3.46
CA ASP A 286 -3.37 15.72 -3.92
C ASP A 286 -3.56 14.26 -4.39
N GLY A 287 -4.56 14.02 -5.25
CA GLY A 287 -4.87 12.69 -5.80
C GLY A 287 -5.42 11.69 -4.77
N ARG A 288 -5.84 12.14 -3.57
CA ARG A 288 -6.33 11.26 -2.49
C ARG A 288 -7.67 11.73 -1.95
N GLY A 289 -8.61 10.81 -1.75
CA GLY A 289 -9.89 11.07 -1.11
C GLY A 289 -9.76 11.10 0.41
N ILE A 290 -10.29 12.15 1.06
CA ILE A 290 -10.25 12.27 2.52
C ILE A 290 -11.59 11.80 3.09
N TYR A 291 -11.60 10.67 3.78
CA TYR A 291 -12.76 10.21 4.56
C TYR A 291 -12.66 10.70 6.00
N ARG A 292 -13.76 11.28 6.51
CA ARG A 292 -13.89 11.71 7.92
C ARG A 292 -15.20 11.20 8.49
N ALA A 293 -15.13 10.58 9.66
CA ALA A 293 -16.29 10.14 10.42
C ALA A 293 -16.14 10.54 11.89
N THR A 294 -17.23 10.95 12.51
CA THR A 294 -17.30 11.29 13.94
C THR A 294 -18.34 10.35 14.60
N PRO A 295 -17.90 9.19 15.09
CA PRO A 295 -18.80 8.21 15.71
C PRO A 295 -19.30 8.71 17.07
N SER A 296 -20.59 8.50 17.36
CA SER A 296 -21.21 8.89 18.64
C SER A 296 -21.41 7.71 19.60
N GLN A 297 -21.38 6.47 19.10
CA GLN A 297 -21.57 5.26 19.89
C GLN A 297 -20.31 4.40 19.88
N VAL A 298 -20.12 3.63 20.94
CA VAL A 298 -19.04 2.65 21.04
C VAL A 298 -19.32 1.45 20.14
N GLY A 299 -18.27 0.84 19.59
CA GLY A 299 -18.38 -0.36 18.74
C GLY A 299 -17.52 -0.31 17.47
N THR A 300 -17.68 -1.34 16.64
CA THR A 300 -16.99 -1.47 15.35
C THR A 300 -17.82 -0.85 14.24
N TYR A 301 -17.21 0.06 13.48
CA TYR A 301 -17.83 0.70 12.33
C TYR A 301 -17.15 0.21 11.06
N THR A 302 -17.92 -0.42 10.18
CA THR A 302 -17.47 -0.80 8.84
C THR A 302 -17.86 0.29 7.84
N TRP A 303 -17.01 0.51 6.85
CA TRP A 303 -17.28 1.41 5.74
C TRP A 303 -16.71 0.84 4.46
N ASN A 304 -17.40 1.09 3.36
CA ASN A 304 -17.03 0.58 2.05
C ASN A 304 -17.34 1.60 0.97
N GLY A 305 -16.68 1.43 -0.16
CA GLY A 305 -16.77 2.36 -1.26
C GLY A 305 -16.11 1.83 -2.52
N PHE A 306 -15.99 2.70 -3.51
CA PHE A 306 -15.30 2.41 -4.74
C PHE A 306 -14.61 3.64 -5.30
N ILE A 307 -13.58 3.39 -6.10
CA ILE A 307 -12.85 4.38 -6.89
C ILE A 307 -13.13 4.07 -8.36
N ASN A 308 -13.70 5.03 -9.08
CA ASN A 308 -13.75 4.98 -10.54
C ASN A 308 -12.52 5.73 -11.08
N TYR A 309 -11.71 5.02 -11.87
CA TYR A 309 -10.48 5.55 -12.47
C TYR A 309 -10.54 5.35 -13.98
N ALA A 310 -10.31 6.43 -14.75
CA ALA A 310 -10.22 6.34 -16.20
C ALA A 310 -8.87 5.74 -16.59
N ALA A 311 -8.89 4.54 -17.16
CA ALA A 311 -7.71 3.90 -17.70
C ALA A 311 -7.24 4.63 -18.98
N PRO A 312 -5.96 4.47 -19.37
CA PRO A 312 -5.41 5.10 -20.57
C PRO A 312 -6.14 4.72 -21.86
N ASP A 313 -6.79 3.55 -21.87
CA ASP A 313 -7.65 3.05 -22.96
C ASP A 313 -9.03 3.75 -23.03
N GLY A 314 -9.29 4.73 -22.16
CA GLY A 314 -10.56 5.45 -22.04
C GLY A 314 -11.64 4.70 -21.27
N THR A 315 -11.40 3.46 -20.85
CA THR A 315 -12.37 2.68 -20.06
C THR A 315 -12.35 3.11 -18.60
N ILE A 316 -13.51 3.15 -17.95
CA ILE A 316 -13.59 3.42 -16.51
C ILE A 316 -13.43 2.10 -15.77
N ARG A 317 -12.36 1.97 -14.98
CA ARG A 317 -12.13 0.84 -14.09
C ARG A 317 -12.60 1.18 -12.69
N ARG A 318 -13.36 0.26 -12.09
CA ARG A 318 -13.86 0.38 -10.72
C ARG A 318 -13.05 -0.49 -9.77
N TYR A 319 -12.54 0.13 -8.71
CA TYR A 319 -11.83 -0.53 -7.62
C TYR A 319 -12.64 -0.41 -6.34
N ASN A 320 -13.16 -1.52 -5.84
CA ASN A 320 -13.91 -1.54 -4.58
C ASN A 320 -12.96 -1.63 -3.38
N PHE A 321 -13.32 -1.00 -2.27
CA PHE A 321 -12.60 -1.12 -1.02
C PHE A 321 -13.59 -1.24 0.15
N SER A 322 -13.14 -1.86 1.23
CA SER A 322 -13.86 -1.97 2.49
C SER A 322 -12.84 -1.94 3.63
N ASP A 323 -13.18 -1.26 4.71
CA ASP A 323 -12.35 -1.17 5.89
C ASP A 323 -13.23 -0.97 7.15
N SER A 324 -12.65 -1.10 8.34
CA SER A 324 -13.36 -0.94 9.60
C SER A 324 -12.49 -0.28 10.67
N TYR A 325 -13.13 0.50 11.54
CA TYR A 325 -12.46 1.11 12.70
C TYR A 325 -13.28 0.89 13.97
N GLU A 326 -12.60 0.78 15.10
CA GLU A 326 -13.22 0.56 16.42
C GLU A 326 -13.25 1.84 17.24
N VAL A 327 -14.35 2.05 17.96
CA VAL A 327 -14.60 3.23 18.77
C VAL A 327 -14.78 2.82 20.21
N ALA A 328 -13.81 3.19 21.05
CA ALA A 328 -13.84 2.98 22.49
C ALA A 328 -14.36 4.25 23.21
N PRO A 329 -15.06 4.10 24.36
CA PRO A 329 -15.43 5.25 25.17
C PRO A 329 -14.18 5.89 25.79
N PRO A 330 -14.16 7.21 25.99
CA PRO A 330 -13.09 7.86 26.73
C PRO A 330 -13.06 7.31 28.16
N SER A 331 -11.88 6.92 28.65
CA SER A 331 -11.69 6.45 30.03
C SER A 331 -10.74 7.37 30.79
N LEU A 332 -11.13 7.74 32.01
CA LEU A 332 -10.33 8.53 32.94
C LEU A 332 -10.27 7.79 34.27
N VAL A 333 -9.06 7.54 34.78
CA VAL A 333 -8.85 6.90 36.08
C VAL A 333 -8.25 7.93 37.04
N VAL A 334 -9.07 8.44 37.96
CA VAL A 334 -8.61 9.30 39.07
C VAL A 334 -8.60 8.46 40.34
N SER A 335 -7.44 8.38 41.00
CA SER A 335 -7.32 7.64 42.27
C SER A 335 -6.51 8.46 43.27
N ALA A 336 -7.06 8.66 44.47
CA ALA A 336 -6.35 9.33 45.55
C ALA A 336 -5.26 8.41 46.12
N THR A 337 -3.99 8.82 46.01
CA THR A 337 -2.84 7.97 46.34
C THR A 337 -2.77 7.57 47.82
N LYS A 338 -3.26 8.42 48.73
CA LYS A 338 -3.32 8.10 50.17
C LYS A 338 -4.55 7.30 50.60
N MET A 339 -5.53 7.10 49.71
CA MET A 339 -6.78 6.37 50.00
C MET A 339 -6.72 4.89 49.62
N ASN A 340 -5.56 4.35 49.24
CA ASN A 340 -5.37 2.92 48.98
C ASN A 340 -5.33 2.10 50.30
N VAL A 341 -6.42 2.14 51.05
CA VAL A 341 -6.57 1.47 52.36
C VAL A 341 -7.83 0.63 52.34
N PHE A 342 -7.73 -0.61 52.81
CA PHE A 342 -8.91 -1.42 53.16
C PHE A 342 -8.99 -1.62 54.67
N TYR A 343 -10.19 -1.44 55.19
CA TYR A 343 -10.51 -1.63 56.59
C TYR A 343 -11.03 -3.04 56.84
N ARG A 344 -10.42 -3.75 57.78
CA ARG A 344 -10.95 -5.02 58.26
C ARG A 344 -12.26 -4.80 59.03
N GLY A 345 -13.23 -5.69 58.83
CA GLY A 345 -14.51 -5.69 59.57
C GLY A 345 -15.64 -4.89 58.91
N VAL A 346 -15.35 -4.19 57.81
CA VAL A 346 -16.35 -3.48 56.99
C VAL A 346 -16.23 -3.89 55.52
N ASP A 347 -17.31 -3.67 54.76
CA ASP A 347 -17.32 -3.84 53.31
C ASP A 347 -16.57 -2.67 52.64
N ASN A 348 -15.49 -2.95 51.90
CA ASN A 348 -14.73 -1.92 51.19
C ASN A 348 -15.11 -1.93 49.69
N PRO A 349 -15.96 -1.00 49.21
CA PRO A 349 -16.34 -0.96 47.81
C PRO A 349 -15.19 -0.45 46.93
N VAL A 350 -14.98 -1.09 45.78
CA VAL A 350 -13.95 -0.74 44.79
C VAL A 350 -14.52 -0.87 43.39
N GLU A 351 -14.23 0.11 42.53
CA GLU A 351 -14.53 0.03 41.10
C GLU A 351 -13.24 -0.23 40.32
N ILE A 352 -13.26 -1.24 39.45
CA ILE A 352 -12.12 -1.66 38.62
C ILE A 352 -12.54 -1.51 37.17
N SER A 353 -11.77 -0.71 36.42
CA SER A 353 -11.90 -0.53 34.98
C SER A 353 -10.56 -0.72 34.30
N VAL A 354 -10.59 -1.30 33.10
CA VAL A 354 -9.43 -1.47 32.25
C VAL A 354 -9.75 -0.76 30.93
N PRO A 355 -8.99 0.27 30.53
CA PRO A 355 -9.19 0.96 29.26
C PRO A 355 -9.24 0.00 28.08
N GLY A 356 -10.27 0.11 27.25
CA GLY A 356 -10.46 -0.76 26.08
C GLY A 356 -11.04 -2.14 26.37
N VAL A 357 -11.39 -2.47 27.62
CA VAL A 357 -12.01 -3.75 27.98
C VAL A 357 -13.39 -3.52 28.63
N PRO A 358 -14.47 -4.17 28.13
CA PRO A 358 -15.78 -4.15 28.78
C PRO A 358 -15.74 -4.66 30.23
N SER A 359 -16.45 -4.01 31.14
CA SER A 359 -16.41 -4.31 32.59
C SER A 359 -16.86 -5.72 32.98
N ASN A 360 -17.61 -6.42 32.12
CA ASN A 360 -18.03 -7.81 32.31
C ASN A 360 -16.94 -8.83 31.91
N LYS A 361 -15.91 -8.42 31.19
CA LYS A 361 -14.74 -9.25 30.82
C LYS A 361 -13.56 -9.06 31.77
N ILE A 362 -13.79 -8.40 32.91
CA ILE A 362 -12.78 -8.14 33.94
C ILE A 362 -13.01 -9.13 35.08
N THR A 363 -11.95 -9.81 35.47
CA THR A 363 -11.88 -10.65 36.67
C THR A 363 -10.79 -10.11 37.58
N ALA A 364 -11.04 -10.06 38.89
CA ALA A 364 -10.08 -9.56 39.85
C ALA A 364 -10.00 -10.49 41.05
N THR A 365 -8.79 -10.64 41.60
CA THR A 365 -8.53 -11.42 42.80
C THR A 365 -7.74 -10.58 43.79
N MET A 366 -7.75 -10.96 45.07
CA MET A 366 -7.07 -10.23 46.13
C MET A 366 -6.36 -11.17 47.09
N THR A 367 -5.17 -10.81 47.56
CA THR A 367 -4.49 -11.49 48.67
C THR A 367 -4.96 -10.96 50.03
N ASN A 368 -4.79 -11.72 51.12
CA ASN A 368 -5.13 -11.29 52.49
C ASN A 368 -6.62 -10.91 52.69
N GLY A 369 -7.51 -11.51 51.92
CA GLY A 369 -8.96 -11.35 52.04
C GLY A 369 -9.73 -11.97 50.88
N ASN A 370 -11.00 -11.59 50.76
CA ASN A 370 -11.86 -11.96 49.64
C ASN A 370 -12.24 -10.70 48.83
N LEU A 371 -12.38 -10.86 47.51
CA LEU A 371 -12.86 -9.81 46.61
C LEU A 371 -14.05 -10.36 45.82
N ARG A 372 -15.25 -9.87 46.13
CA ARG A 372 -16.50 -10.33 45.51
C ARG A 372 -17.00 -9.31 44.49
N MET A 373 -17.40 -9.77 43.30
CA MET A 373 -18.03 -8.90 42.30
C MET A 373 -19.50 -8.71 42.65
N THR A 374 -19.96 -7.46 42.74
CA THR A 374 -21.35 -7.09 43.03
C THR A 374 -22.07 -6.52 41.82
N GLY A 375 -21.35 -6.16 40.76
CA GLY A 375 -21.87 -5.74 39.46
C GLY A 375 -20.73 -5.59 38.44
N PRO A 376 -21.01 -5.31 37.17
CA PRO A 376 -19.97 -5.12 36.15
C PRO A 376 -18.95 -4.06 36.60
N GLY A 377 -17.69 -4.47 36.81
CA GLY A 377 -16.62 -3.59 37.28
C GLY A 377 -16.71 -3.14 38.75
N LYS A 378 -17.72 -3.58 39.51
CA LYS A 378 -17.92 -3.22 40.93
C LYS A 378 -17.61 -4.41 41.83
N PHE A 379 -16.76 -4.18 42.83
CA PHE A 379 -16.29 -5.20 43.75
C PHE A 379 -16.41 -4.73 45.21
N ILE A 380 -16.53 -5.68 46.12
CA ILE A 380 -16.38 -5.45 47.57
C ILE A 380 -15.18 -6.25 48.05
N ALA A 381 -14.22 -5.56 48.65
CA ALA A 381 -13.05 -6.15 49.28
C ALA A 381 -13.30 -6.35 50.79
N ASN A 382 -13.05 -7.57 51.26
CA ASN A 382 -13.18 -7.96 52.66
C ASN A 382 -11.84 -8.52 53.16
N PRO A 383 -10.99 -7.70 53.81
CA PRO A 383 -9.73 -8.15 54.38
C PRO A 383 -9.94 -9.13 55.54
N THR A 384 -9.07 -10.14 55.64
CA THR A 384 -9.05 -11.09 56.78
C THR A 384 -8.07 -10.67 57.88
N THR A 385 -7.14 -9.77 57.58
CA THR A 385 -6.15 -9.20 58.51
C THR A 385 -6.12 -7.68 58.41
N ASP A 386 -5.69 -7.02 59.48
CA ASP A 386 -5.49 -5.57 59.60
C ASP A 386 -4.01 -5.17 59.52
N GLN A 387 -3.13 -6.13 59.23
CA GLN A 387 -1.68 -5.96 59.13
C GLN A 387 -1.20 -6.19 57.69
N GLY A 388 -0.24 -5.38 57.25
CA GLY A 388 0.41 -5.52 55.93
C GLY A 388 -0.38 -4.91 54.77
N GLU A 389 -0.27 -5.54 53.60
CA GLU A 389 -0.89 -5.09 52.35
C GLU A 389 -1.72 -6.22 51.71
N ALA A 390 -2.81 -5.86 51.04
CA ALA A 390 -3.52 -6.71 50.10
C ALA A 390 -3.16 -6.30 48.67
N VAL A 391 -2.89 -7.29 47.83
CA VAL A 391 -2.58 -7.09 46.40
C VAL A 391 -3.81 -7.48 45.61
N VAL A 392 -4.39 -6.52 44.90
CA VAL A 392 -5.50 -6.75 43.96
C VAL A 392 -4.92 -6.95 42.57
N THR A 393 -5.07 -8.14 42.02
CA THR A 393 -4.60 -8.50 40.66
C THR A 393 -5.77 -8.52 39.70
N VAL A 394 -5.63 -7.87 38.55
CA VAL A 394 -6.70 -7.75 37.55
C VAL A 394 -6.34 -8.55 36.31
N VAL A 395 -7.25 -9.39 35.85
CA VAL A 395 -7.14 -10.18 34.62
C VAL A 395 -8.32 -9.85 33.74
N ALA A 396 -8.05 -9.47 32.50
CA ALA A 396 -9.08 -9.19 31.50
C ALA A 396 -9.00 -10.19 30.34
N GLU A 397 -10.15 -10.48 29.75
CA GLU A 397 -10.23 -11.28 28.53
C GLU A 397 -10.15 -10.38 27.30
N VAL A 398 -9.06 -10.51 26.54
CA VAL A 398 -8.80 -9.79 25.29
C VAL A 398 -8.59 -10.83 24.20
N ASP A 399 -9.34 -10.72 23.10
CA ASP A 399 -9.29 -11.67 21.97
C ASP A 399 -9.46 -13.15 22.39
N GLY A 400 -10.35 -13.40 23.36
CA GLY A 400 -10.64 -14.75 23.89
C GLY A 400 -9.53 -15.34 24.78
N LYS A 401 -8.47 -14.59 25.08
CA LYS A 401 -7.39 -14.99 25.98
C LYS A 401 -7.39 -14.16 27.26
N LYS A 402 -7.21 -14.82 28.41
CA LYS A 402 -7.01 -14.14 29.69
C LYS A 402 -5.62 -13.54 29.75
N LYS A 403 -5.52 -12.23 29.93
CA LYS A 403 -4.27 -11.50 30.07
C LYS A 403 -4.23 -10.75 31.41
N ASN A 404 -3.08 -10.82 32.09
CA ASN A 404 -2.84 -10.06 33.31
C ASN A 404 -2.73 -8.57 32.97
N MET A 405 -3.54 -7.74 33.64
CA MET A 405 -3.59 -6.29 33.48
C MET A 405 -2.79 -5.54 34.55
N GLY A 406 -2.13 -6.29 35.43
CA GLY A 406 -1.31 -5.77 36.52
C GLY A 406 -1.99 -5.89 37.88
N ASP A 407 -1.30 -5.36 38.88
CA ASP A 407 -1.73 -5.41 40.27
C ASP A 407 -1.67 -4.04 40.94
N ARG A 408 -2.45 -3.88 42.02
CA ARG A 408 -2.43 -2.69 42.86
C ARG A 408 -2.46 -3.06 44.33
N ARG A 409 -1.60 -2.40 45.11
CA ARG A 409 -1.43 -2.65 46.54
C ARG A 409 -2.29 -1.71 47.38
N TYR A 410 -3.01 -2.31 48.34
CA TYR A 410 -3.83 -1.63 49.33
C TYR A 410 -3.29 -1.94 50.72
N ARG A 411 -3.12 -0.90 51.54
CA ARG A 411 -2.70 -1.06 52.93
C ARG A 411 -3.87 -1.59 53.74
N LEU A 412 -3.63 -2.58 54.57
CA LEU A 412 -4.64 -3.12 55.47
C LEU A 412 -4.58 -2.34 56.78
N ARG A 413 -5.74 -1.89 57.25
CA ARG A 413 -5.89 -1.17 58.51
C ARG A 413 -7.08 -1.69 59.28
N ARG A 414 -7.00 -1.55 60.60
CA ARG A 414 -8.19 -1.70 61.45
C ARG A 414 -9.03 -0.43 61.37
N VAL A 415 -10.34 -0.58 61.51
CA VAL A 415 -11.23 0.56 61.74
C VAL A 415 -10.71 1.33 62.96
N PRO A 416 -10.65 2.67 62.94
CA PRO A 416 -10.24 3.48 64.09
C PRO A 416 -10.99 3.10 65.38
N ASP A 417 -10.40 3.42 66.52
CA ASP A 417 -11.05 3.15 67.80
C ASP A 417 -12.17 4.19 68.03
N PRO A 418 -13.35 3.79 68.53
CA PRO A 418 -14.42 4.72 68.79
C PRO A 418 -14.10 5.60 70.00
N VAL A 419 -14.73 6.76 70.06
CA VAL A 419 -14.66 7.68 71.18
C VAL A 419 -15.83 7.40 72.12
N ALA A 420 -15.53 7.21 73.41
CA ALA A 420 -16.54 7.07 74.44
C ALA A 420 -17.21 8.43 74.73
N LYS A 421 -18.54 8.43 74.85
CA LYS A 421 -19.32 9.64 75.14
C LYS A 421 -20.40 9.38 76.18
N VAL A 422 -20.71 10.41 76.96
CA VAL A 422 -21.86 10.47 77.86
C VAL A 422 -22.59 11.78 77.60
N GLY A 423 -23.88 11.71 77.27
CA GLY A 423 -24.66 12.90 76.89
C GLY A 423 -24.08 13.66 75.69
N GLY A 424 -23.45 12.94 74.74
CA GLY A 424 -22.80 13.53 73.56
C GLY A 424 -21.44 14.18 73.82
N LYS A 425 -20.90 14.13 75.05
CA LYS A 425 -19.61 14.72 75.42
C LYS A 425 -18.56 13.64 75.71
N SER A 426 -17.32 13.87 75.28
CA SER A 426 -16.14 13.02 75.55
C SER A 426 -15.32 13.48 76.76
N GLY A 427 -15.85 14.42 77.56
CA GLY A 427 -15.22 14.97 78.77
C GLY A 427 -15.53 16.46 78.95
N GLY A 428 -14.85 17.09 79.91
CA GLY A 428 -14.94 18.52 80.17
C GLY A 428 -15.88 18.89 81.32
N ARG A 429 -16.46 20.09 81.28
CA ARG A 429 -17.40 20.55 82.32
C ARG A 429 -18.83 20.11 82.02
N ILE A 430 -19.52 19.56 83.02
CA ILE A 430 -20.90 19.11 82.90
C ILE A 430 -21.66 19.42 84.19
N SER A 431 -22.93 19.80 84.08
CA SER A 431 -23.75 19.98 85.28
C SER A 431 -24.13 18.62 85.88
N LYS A 432 -24.25 18.55 87.21
CA LYS A 432 -24.62 17.29 87.89
C LYS A 432 -25.92 16.71 87.36
N ASN A 433 -26.92 17.57 87.14
CA ASN A 433 -28.25 17.14 86.67
C ASN A 433 -28.17 16.59 85.23
N GLU A 434 -27.39 17.20 84.35
CA GLU A 434 -27.20 16.74 82.97
C GLU A 434 -26.51 15.38 82.89
N LEU A 435 -25.54 15.11 83.78
CA LEU A 435 -24.88 13.80 83.86
C LEU A 435 -25.78 12.75 84.50
N ALA A 436 -26.55 13.11 85.54
CA ALA A 436 -27.39 12.18 86.28
C ALA A 436 -28.58 11.63 85.46
N ILE A 437 -29.06 12.37 84.46
CA ILE A 437 -30.15 11.92 83.57
C ILE A 437 -29.66 10.97 82.46
N GLN A 438 -28.34 10.88 82.22
CA GLN A 438 -27.82 10.02 81.16
C GLN A 438 -28.00 8.55 81.54
N THR A 439 -28.31 7.73 80.53
CA THR A 439 -28.55 6.30 80.74
C THR A 439 -27.24 5.52 80.89
N GLY A 440 -26.15 6.00 80.27
CA GLY A 440 -24.88 5.29 80.26
C GLY A 440 -23.85 5.88 79.30
N VAL A 441 -22.88 5.06 78.93
CA VAL A 441 -21.78 5.37 78.01
C VAL A 441 -22.06 4.77 76.64
N ILE A 442 -21.86 5.56 75.58
CA ILE A 442 -21.91 5.11 74.19
C ILE A 442 -20.53 5.21 73.55
N ALA A 443 -20.26 4.40 72.53
CA ALA A 443 -19.02 4.42 71.77
C ALA A 443 -19.34 4.76 70.31
N GLU A 444 -18.83 5.89 69.83
CA GLU A 444 -19.11 6.40 68.48
C GLU A 444 -17.82 6.63 67.71
N LEU A 445 -17.82 6.37 66.40
CA LEU A 445 -16.71 6.75 65.53
C LEU A 445 -16.90 8.19 65.06
N GLU A 446 -15.87 9.02 65.22
CA GLU A 446 -15.85 10.37 64.68
C GLU A 446 -15.12 10.37 63.33
N ASP A 447 -15.66 11.10 62.35
CA ASP A 447 -15.08 11.30 61.01
C ASP A 447 -14.72 10.02 60.23
N PHE A 448 -15.40 8.91 60.51
CA PHE A 448 -15.20 7.65 59.78
C PHE A 448 -16.25 7.44 58.69
N LEU A 449 -15.78 7.13 57.47
CA LEU A 449 -16.61 7.10 56.26
C LEU A 449 -17.41 5.80 56.06
N PHE A 450 -17.22 4.80 56.93
CA PHE A 450 -17.91 3.51 56.81
C PHE A 450 -18.85 3.29 58.00
N ASP A 451 -19.98 2.65 57.73
CA ASP A 451 -20.95 2.28 58.75
C ASP A 451 -20.41 1.11 59.60
N MET A 452 -20.05 1.40 60.85
CA MET A 452 -19.68 0.39 61.84
C MET A 452 -20.17 0.79 63.23
N LYS A 453 -20.81 -0.14 63.94
CA LYS A 453 -21.32 0.11 65.29
C LYS A 453 -20.41 -0.49 66.35
N PHE A 454 -20.33 0.20 67.49
CA PHE A 454 -19.62 -0.25 68.68
C PHE A 454 -20.57 -0.30 69.87
N ASN A 455 -20.53 -1.42 70.59
CA ASN A 455 -21.34 -1.64 71.78
C ASN A 455 -20.42 -1.66 73.02
N VAL A 456 -20.68 -0.78 73.98
CA VAL A 456 -19.94 -0.74 75.26
C VAL A 456 -20.26 -2.00 76.07
N ARG A 457 -19.21 -2.70 76.52
CA ARG A 457 -19.26 -3.95 77.28
C ARG A 457 -19.13 -3.75 78.78
N GLY A 458 -18.45 -2.70 79.22
CA GLY A 458 -18.32 -2.34 80.62
C GLY A 458 -17.42 -1.12 80.80
N PHE A 459 -17.52 -0.50 81.97
CA PHE A 459 -16.73 0.67 82.36
C PHE A 459 -16.76 0.85 83.88
N LYS A 460 -15.81 1.61 84.42
CA LYS A 460 -15.74 1.97 85.84
C LYS A 460 -15.93 3.47 86.00
N VAL A 461 -16.73 3.89 86.99
CA VAL A 461 -16.92 5.31 87.32
C VAL A 461 -16.22 5.58 88.64
N THR A 462 -15.26 6.50 88.62
CA THR A 462 -14.44 6.89 89.75
C THR A 462 -14.66 8.36 90.07
N ILE A 463 -15.00 8.69 91.31
CA ILE A 463 -15.19 10.08 91.77
C ILE A 463 -14.04 10.48 92.67
N ILE A 464 -13.40 11.60 92.33
CA ILE A 464 -12.39 12.26 93.15
C ILE A 464 -13.01 13.53 93.74
N SER A 465 -13.15 13.56 95.07
CA SER A 465 -13.67 14.72 95.79
C SER A 465 -12.57 15.75 96.04
N GLY A 466 -12.83 17.03 95.74
CA GLY A 466 -11.85 18.10 95.91
C GLY A 466 -11.65 18.51 97.37
N GLY A 467 -10.57 18.02 98.00
CA GLY A 467 -10.16 18.39 99.37
C GLY A 467 -8.89 17.64 99.79
N ALA A 468 -8.13 18.19 100.77
CA ALA A 468 -6.92 17.55 101.29
C ALA A 468 -7.27 16.20 101.92
N GLY A 469 -6.81 15.10 101.31
CA GLY A 469 -7.13 13.71 101.70
C GLY A 469 -8.19 13.00 100.83
N GLY A 470 -8.49 13.50 99.63
CA GLY A 470 -9.57 13.05 98.74
C GLY A 470 -9.90 11.55 98.77
N PHE A 471 -11.14 11.23 99.14
CA PHE A 471 -11.69 9.88 99.08
C PHE A 471 -11.97 9.51 97.61
N VAL A 472 -11.43 8.37 97.17
CA VAL A 472 -11.76 7.76 95.89
C VAL A 472 -12.89 6.75 96.14
N LYS A 473 -13.99 6.91 95.42
CA LYS A 473 -15.05 5.91 95.34
C LYS A 473 -15.23 5.50 93.89
N ASP A 474 -15.25 4.20 93.65
CA ASP A 474 -15.45 3.63 92.33
C ASP A 474 -16.60 2.61 92.32
N ALA A 475 -17.21 2.45 91.15
CA ALA A 475 -18.18 1.39 90.90
C ALA A 475 -18.10 0.94 89.44
N THR A 476 -18.21 -0.37 89.21
CA THR A 476 -18.08 -0.99 87.89
C THR A 476 -19.44 -1.31 87.28
N ALA A 477 -19.59 -1.06 85.98
CA ALA A 477 -20.73 -1.44 85.17
C ALA A 477 -20.39 -2.60 84.23
N ILE A 478 -21.33 -3.53 84.11
CA ILE A 478 -21.36 -4.53 83.04
C ILE A 478 -22.44 -4.09 82.05
N GLY A 479 -22.04 -3.79 80.83
CA GLY A 479 -22.88 -3.22 79.77
C GLY A 479 -22.76 -1.70 79.64
N PRO A 480 -23.57 -1.10 78.75
CA PRO A 480 -23.47 0.32 78.41
C PRO A 480 -24.13 1.25 79.44
N ALA A 481 -25.00 0.74 80.32
CA ALA A 481 -25.82 1.56 81.22
C ALA A 481 -25.15 1.80 82.59
N PHE A 482 -25.42 2.96 83.20
CA PHE A 482 -25.01 3.24 84.58
C PHE A 482 -25.75 2.34 85.58
N THR A 483 -25.01 1.74 86.51
CA THR A 483 -25.59 0.98 87.62
C THR A 483 -26.25 1.92 88.65
N ALA A 484 -27.12 1.38 89.51
CA ALA A 484 -27.75 2.16 90.59
C ALA A 484 -26.70 2.79 91.53
N GLU A 485 -25.63 2.05 91.82
CA GLU A 485 -24.50 2.51 92.62
C GLU A 485 -23.76 3.68 91.94
N GLN A 486 -23.47 3.57 90.64
CA GLN A 486 -22.86 4.65 89.87
C GLN A 486 -23.74 5.91 89.82
N LYS A 487 -25.05 5.76 89.66
CA LYS A 487 -26.00 6.88 89.70
C LYS A 487 -26.02 7.56 91.07
N GLN A 488 -25.94 6.78 92.15
CA GLN A 488 -25.84 7.31 93.51
C GLN A 488 -24.51 8.07 93.71
N LEU A 489 -23.39 7.52 93.22
CA LEU A 489 -22.09 8.19 93.24
C LEU A 489 -22.15 9.53 92.50
N ILE A 490 -22.65 9.54 91.27
CA ILE A 490 -22.83 10.77 90.46
C ILE A 490 -23.75 11.77 91.19
N GLY A 491 -24.85 11.31 91.79
CA GLY A 491 -25.78 12.16 92.53
C GLY A 491 -25.18 12.81 93.79
N SER A 492 -24.22 12.13 94.42
CA SER A 492 -23.47 12.62 95.59
C SER A 492 -22.30 13.55 95.25
N ALA A 493 -22.00 13.75 93.96
CA ALA A 493 -20.89 14.60 93.54
C ALA A 493 -21.16 16.08 93.88
N ALA A 494 -20.15 16.74 94.47
CA ALA A 494 -20.16 18.16 94.80
C ALA A 494 -19.55 19.00 93.67
N LEU A 495 -19.71 20.32 93.77
CA LEU A 495 -19.08 21.28 92.87
C LEU A 495 -17.57 21.07 92.81
N ASN A 496 -16.98 21.09 91.62
CA ASN A 496 -15.56 20.82 91.32
C ASN A 496 -15.09 19.38 91.53
N ASN A 497 -15.96 18.42 91.87
CA ASN A 497 -15.59 17.01 91.86
C ASN A 497 -15.27 16.55 90.43
N ARG A 498 -14.25 15.69 90.31
CA ARG A 498 -13.90 15.03 89.05
C ARG A 498 -14.50 13.64 89.02
N ILE A 499 -15.26 13.37 87.97
CA ILE A 499 -15.81 12.05 87.66
C ILE A 499 -15.03 11.51 86.47
N ILE A 500 -14.30 10.43 86.70
CA ILE A 500 -13.51 9.75 85.68
C ILE A 500 -14.27 8.49 85.32
N ILE A 501 -14.57 8.30 84.04
CA ILE A 501 -15.09 7.05 83.52
C ILE A 501 -13.91 6.37 82.83
N GLU A 502 -13.44 5.29 83.41
CA GLU A 502 -12.22 4.58 83.01
C GLU A 502 -12.49 3.09 82.81
N ASP A 503 -11.49 2.34 82.34
CA ASP A 503 -11.62 0.92 81.98
C ASP A 503 -12.79 0.65 81.01
N ILE A 504 -13.06 1.62 80.12
CA ILE A 504 -14.15 1.53 79.16
C ILE A 504 -13.78 0.48 78.12
N THR A 505 -14.59 -0.56 77.99
CA THR A 505 -14.44 -1.60 76.97
C THR A 505 -15.60 -1.57 76.00
N ALA A 506 -15.33 -1.65 74.70
CA ALA A 506 -16.34 -1.69 73.65
C ALA A 506 -16.01 -2.77 72.62
N SER A 507 -17.03 -3.42 72.07
CA SER A 507 -16.87 -4.39 70.98
C SER A 507 -17.52 -3.86 69.71
N GLY A 508 -16.78 -3.89 68.60
CA GLY A 508 -17.32 -3.59 67.28
C GLY A 508 -18.11 -4.77 66.70
N ASP A 509 -18.79 -4.51 65.57
CA ASP A 509 -19.40 -5.56 64.75
C ASP A 509 -18.35 -6.55 64.17
N ASP A 510 -17.06 -6.18 64.24
CA ASP A 510 -15.90 -7.04 63.94
C ASP A 510 -15.63 -8.12 65.01
N GLY A 511 -16.35 -8.08 66.14
CA GLY A 511 -16.20 -9.01 67.26
C GLY A 511 -14.99 -8.74 68.16
N ILE A 512 -14.22 -7.69 67.90
CA ILE A 512 -12.99 -7.37 68.65
C ILE A 512 -13.34 -6.44 69.81
N VAL A 513 -12.95 -6.85 71.03
CA VAL A 513 -13.08 -6.00 72.24
C VAL A 513 -11.89 -5.05 72.31
N ARG A 514 -12.17 -3.77 72.55
CA ARG A 514 -11.20 -2.68 72.60
C ARG A 514 -11.35 -1.91 73.89
N THR A 515 -10.23 -1.51 74.49
CA THR A 515 -10.20 -0.60 75.63
C THR A 515 -10.11 0.82 75.10
N LEU A 516 -11.06 1.67 75.50
CA LEU A 516 -11.16 3.07 75.07
C LEU A 516 -10.49 3.98 76.11
N PRO A 517 -10.01 5.17 75.68
CA PRO A 517 -9.46 6.16 76.61
C PRO A 517 -10.50 6.57 77.67
N PRO A 518 -10.07 6.88 78.91
CA PRO A 518 -10.96 7.35 79.95
C PRO A 518 -11.50 8.75 79.62
N ILE A 519 -12.73 9.02 80.02
CA ILE A 519 -13.35 10.35 79.89
C ILE A 519 -13.50 10.98 81.26
N THR A 520 -13.09 12.25 81.39
CA THR A 520 -13.11 12.98 82.67
C THR A 520 -14.08 14.14 82.59
N PHE A 521 -15.00 14.18 83.54
CA PHE A 521 -15.94 15.27 83.75
C PHE A 521 -15.63 16.03 85.03
N THR A 522 -15.74 17.35 85.00
CA THR A 522 -15.69 18.21 86.20
C THR A 522 -17.08 18.78 86.44
N ILE A 523 -17.63 18.54 87.63
CA ILE A 523 -18.95 19.05 88.01
C ILE A 523 -18.88 20.58 88.20
N GLN A 524 -19.76 21.30 87.51
CA GLN A 524 -19.93 22.75 87.60
C GLN A 524 -21.33 23.14 88.04
#